data_AF-A0AA43JFK6-F1
#
_entry.id   AF-A0AA43JFK6-F1
#
_cell.length_a   1.000
_cell.length_b   1.000
_cell.length_c   1.000
_cell.angle_alpha   90.00
_cell.angle_beta   90.00
_cell.angle_gamma   90.00
#
_symmetry.space_group_name_H-M   'P 1'
#
loop_
_entity.id
_entity.type
_entity.pdbx_description
1 polymer ?
#
loop_
_entity_poly.entity_id
_entity_poly.type
_entity_poly.pdbx_seq_one_letter_code
_entity_poly.pdbx_strand_id
1 'polypeptide(L)'
;MRFVPPAASDPYYEVHLFETGRVQTRRGNPHDLFNALCWLAFPRTKARINALHAAEIPREGGRRGRLRDLLTIFDEGGALVACADAALIALVREFRWKALFWEQRQRVLEAMRFVVLGHATLEQALAPRPGITCKALFIDPARDADAQAAAWLESLPAGASPQLLAPLPVFGYPGWLPDGERGEFYDDARFFRLSAGKQARHA
;
A
#
# COMPACT_ATOMS: atom_id res chain seq x y z
N MET A 1 16.69 -13.41 -7.38
CA MET A 1 15.27 -13.53 -7.73
C MET A 1 15.15 -13.94 -9.20
N ARG A 2 14.22 -14.85 -9.53
CA ARG A 2 13.95 -15.30 -10.91
C ARG A 2 12.45 -15.46 -11.11
N PHE A 3 11.92 -14.89 -12.21
CA PHE A 3 10.53 -15.11 -12.61
C PHE A 3 10.38 -16.46 -13.32
N VAL A 4 9.38 -17.24 -12.93
CA VAL A 4 9.14 -18.58 -13.48
C VAL A 4 7.66 -18.78 -13.81
N PRO A 5 7.31 -19.66 -14.77
CA PRO A 5 5.93 -20.09 -14.95
C PRO A 5 5.39 -20.70 -13.65
N PRO A 6 4.07 -20.57 -13.39
CA PRO A 6 3.45 -21.16 -12.21
C PRO A 6 3.59 -22.69 -12.21
N ALA A 7 3.84 -23.25 -11.03
CA ALA A 7 3.78 -24.69 -10.81
C ALA A 7 2.35 -25.11 -10.37
N ALA A 8 2.12 -26.39 -10.14
CA ALA A 8 0.88 -26.85 -9.49
C ALA A 8 0.68 -26.15 -8.13
N SER A 9 -0.57 -26.00 -7.69
CA SER A 9 -0.95 -25.27 -6.46
C SER A 9 -0.03 -25.59 -5.29
N ASP A 10 0.79 -24.62 -4.90
CA ASP A 10 1.66 -24.71 -3.74
C ASP A 10 0.98 -24.01 -2.55
N PRO A 11 0.46 -24.76 -1.57
CA PRO A 11 -0.15 -24.17 -0.37
C PRO A 11 0.85 -23.35 0.46
N TYR A 12 2.15 -23.43 0.15
CA TYR A 12 3.25 -22.73 0.81
C TYR A 12 4.01 -21.80 -0.14
N TYR A 13 3.34 -21.19 -1.13
CA TYR A 13 3.94 -20.26 -2.10
C TYR A 13 4.96 -19.29 -1.50
N GLU A 14 4.64 -18.63 -0.39
CA GLU A 14 5.54 -17.68 0.28
C GLU A 14 6.82 -18.35 0.81
N VAL A 15 6.71 -19.56 1.37
CA VAL A 15 7.87 -20.32 1.87
C VAL A 15 8.75 -20.77 0.70
N HIS A 16 8.13 -21.28 -0.38
CA HIS A 16 8.86 -21.67 -1.58
C HIS A 16 9.57 -20.50 -2.24
N LEU A 17 8.91 -19.34 -2.32
CA LEU A 17 9.50 -18.11 -2.82
C LEU A 17 10.70 -17.68 -1.97
N PHE A 18 10.59 -17.77 -0.64
CA PHE A 18 11.68 -17.45 0.28
C PHE A 18 12.89 -18.37 0.09
N GLU A 19 12.67 -19.67 0.00
CA GLU A 19 13.73 -20.67 -0.13
C GLU A 19 14.42 -20.66 -1.50
N THR A 20 13.68 -20.37 -2.58
CA THR A 20 14.18 -20.54 -3.95
C THR A 20 14.41 -19.23 -4.69
N GLY A 21 13.84 -18.13 -4.21
CA GLY A 21 13.81 -16.84 -4.90
C GLY A 21 13.05 -16.87 -6.23
N ARG A 22 12.16 -17.86 -6.44
CA ARG A 22 11.37 -18.04 -7.66
C ARG A 22 10.00 -17.40 -7.52
N VAL A 23 9.80 -16.28 -8.20
CA VAL A 23 8.49 -15.60 -8.25
C VAL A 23 7.68 -16.23 -9.38
N GLN A 24 6.55 -16.84 -9.04
CA GLN A 24 5.66 -17.41 -10.04
C GLN A 24 4.91 -16.29 -10.77
N THR A 25 4.90 -16.34 -12.10
CA THR A 25 4.34 -15.27 -12.95
C THR A 25 3.61 -15.86 -14.14
N ARG A 26 2.29 -15.71 -14.16
CA ARG A 26 1.40 -16.13 -15.26
C ARG A 26 1.46 -15.14 -16.42
N ARG A 27 1.56 -15.66 -17.64
CA ARG A 27 1.46 -14.84 -18.86
C ARG A 27 0.05 -14.26 -19.00
N GLY A 28 -0.04 -12.97 -19.32
CA GLY A 28 -1.32 -12.28 -19.54
C GLY A 28 -2.12 -12.02 -18.26
N ASN A 29 -1.50 -12.16 -17.09
CA ASN A 29 -2.13 -11.87 -15.81
C ASN A 29 -1.62 -10.51 -15.28
N PRO A 30 -2.48 -9.46 -15.20
CA PRO A 30 -2.07 -8.14 -14.73
C PRO A 30 -1.56 -8.14 -13.29
N HIS A 31 -2.19 -8.93 -12.42
CA HIS A 31 -1.77 -9.08 -11.02
C HIS A 31 -0.32 -9.55 -10.90
N ASP A 32 0.04 -10.64 -11.58
CA ASP A 32 1.39 -11.21 -11.58
C ASP A 32 2.39 -10.26 -12.25
N LEU A 33 1.98 -9.50 -13.27
CA LEU A 33 2.80 -8.45 -13.88
C LEU A 33 3.12 -7.33 -12.88
N PHE A 34 2.12 -6.76 -12.20
CA PHE A 34 2.36 -5.72 -11.20
C PHE A 34 3.16 -6.24 -10.01
N ASN A 35 2.92 -7.49 -9.58
CA ASN A 35 3.72 -8.12 -8.55
C ASN A 35 5.20 -8.22 -8.98
N ALA A 36 5.47 -8.62 -10.23
CA ALA A 36 6.82 -8.69 -10.78
C ALA A 36 7.48 -7.30 -10.85
N LEU A 37 6.75 -6.27 -11.29
CA LEU A 37 7.25 -4.88 -11.29
C LEU A 37 7.56 -4.39 -9.87
N CYS A 38 6.72 -4.69 -8.89
CA CYS A 38 6.98 -4.35 -7.49
C CYS A 38 8.20 -5.08 -6.94
N TRP A 39 8.41 -6.35 -7.29
CA TRP A 39 9.63 -7.09 -6.96
C TRP A 39 10.90 -6.48 -7.56
N LEU A 40 10.82 -5.88 -8.74
CA LEU A 40 11.94 -5.18 -9.39
C LEU A 40 12.18 -3.79 -8.80
N ALA A 41 11.12 -3.06 -8.46
CA ALA A 41 11.20 -1.69 -7.94
C ALA A 41 11.50 -1.64 -6.43
N PHE A 42 11.02 -2.62 -5.67
CA PHE A 42 11.16 -2.69 -4.21
C PHE A 42 11.73 -4.03 -3.73
N PRO A 43 12.90 -4.46 -4.24
CA PRO A 43 13.45 -5.78 -3.96
C PRO A 43 13.72 -6.01 -2.47
N ARG A 44 14.13 -4.98 -1.71
CA ARG A 44 14.43 -5.11 -0.28
C ARG A 44 13.14 -5.27 0.53
N THR A 45 12.14 -4.44 0.23
CA THR A 45 10.83 -4.48 0.89
C THR A 45 10.14 -5.81 0.62
N LYS A 46 10.09 -6.25 -0.65
CA LYS A 46 9.45 -7.51 -1.04
C LYS A 46 10.16 -8.72 -0.44
N ALA A 47 11.49 -8.74 -0.45
CA ALA A 47 12.26 -9.78 0.22
C ALA A 47 11.98 -9.83 1.73
N ARG A 48 11.89 -8.67 2.39
CA ARG A 48 11.60 -8.60 3.83
C ARG A 48 10.18 -9.04 4.16
N ILE A 49 9.17 -8.66 3.37
CA ILE A 49 7.79 -9.14 3.50
C ILE A 49 7.75 -10.67 3.40
N ASN A 50 8.36 -11.21 2.34
CA ASN A 50 8.37 -12.65 2.09
C ASN A 50 9.10 -13.42 3.20
N ALA A 51 10.23 -12.92 3.70
CA ALA A 51 10.95 -13.52 4.83
C ALA A 51 10.12 -13.55 6.12
N LEU A 52 9.38 -12.48 6.41
CA LEU A 52 8.49 -12.44 7.57
C LEU A 52 7.29 -13.40 7.40
N HIS A 53 6.73 -13.52 6.19
CA HIS A 53 5.72 -14.54 5.90
C HIS A 53 6.26 -15.96 6.13
N ALA A 54 7.43 -16.28 5.59
CA ALA A 54 8.04 -17.60 5.72
C ALA A 54 8.35 -17.97 7.19
N ALA A 55 8.73 -16.99 8.02
CA ALA A 55 8.97 -17.21 9.45
C ALA A 55 7.69 -17.48 10.26
N GLU A 56 6.57 -16.85 9.89
CA GLU A 56 5.32 -16.95 10.65
C GLU A 56 4.44 -18.13 10.20
N ILE A 57 4.44 -18.51 8.91
CA ILE A 57 3.59 -19.59 8.39
C ILE A 57 3.73 -20.90 9.17
N PRO A 58 4.94 -21.41 9.49
CA PRO A 58 5.08 -22.66 10.25
C PRO A 58 4.56 -22.58 11.70
N ARG A 59 4.44 -21.36 12.25
CA ARG A 59 3.97 -21.12 13.61
C ARG A 59 2.45 -20.99 13.69
N GLU A 60 1.80 -20.77 12.56
CA GLU A 60 0.35 -20.62 12.46
C GLU A 60 -0.34 -21.97 12.29
N GLY A 61 -1.23 -22.31 13.22
CA GLY A 61 -2.09 -23.51 13.13
C GLY A 61 -3.24 -23.36 12.11
N GLY A 62 -2.96 -22.84 10.92
CA GLY A 62 -3.94 -22.66 9.84
C GLY A 62 -4.74 -21.36 9.86
N ARG A 63 -4.57 -20.50 10.88
CA ARG A 63 -5.18 -19.16 10.92
C ARG A 63 -4.12 -18.07 10.83
N ARG A 64 -4.28 -17.19 9.84
CA ARG A 64 -3.39 -16.03 9.64
C ARG A 64 -3.44 -15.08 10.84
N GLY A 65 -2.28 -14.74 11.37
CA GLY A 65 -2.10 -13.80 12.48
C GLY A 65 -2.04 -12.34 12.03
N ARG A 66 -2.05 -11.43 13.00
CA ARG A 66 -2.08 -9.96 12.78
C ARG A 66 -0.88 -9.45 11.98
N LEU A 67 0.30 -10.02 12.21
CA LEU A 67 1.50 -9.65 11.47
C LEU A 67 1.35 -10.03 10.00
N ARG A 68 0.94 -11.26 9.69
CA ARG A 68 0.70 -11.66 8.30
C ARG A 68 -0.44 -10.87 7.66
N ASP A 69 -1.49 -10.49 8.38
CA ASP A 69 -2.50 -9.55 7.87
C ASP A 69 -1.89 -8.20 7.48
N LEU A 70 -1.01 -7.63 8.31
CA LEU A 70 -0.27 -6.40 7.99
C LEU A 70 0.55 -6.58 6.72
N LEU A 71 1.33 -7.65 6.65
CA LEU A 71 2.24 -7.93 5.53
C LEU A 71 1.48 -8.10 4.22
N THR A 72 0.41 -8.90 4.21
CA THR A 72 -0.44 -9.08 3.02
C THR A 72 -1.07 -7.76 2.59
N ILE A 73 -1.63 -6.99 3.53
CA ILE A 73 -2.24 -5.70 3.23
C ILE A 73 -1.23 -4.70 2.68
N PHE A 74 -0.01 -4.68 3.22
CA PHE A 74 1.04 -3.81 2.74
C PHE A 74 1.55 -4.25 1.36
N ASP A 75 1.64 -5.55 1.10
CA ASP A 75 2.10 -6.07 -0.19
C ASP A 75 1.08 -5.85 -1.32
N GLU A 76 -0.21 -6.04 -1.03
CA GLU A 76 -1.29 -5.91 -2.02
C GLU A 76 -1.75 -4.46 -2.19
N GLY A 77 -1.80 -3.70 -1.09
CA GLY A 77 -2.41 -2.38 -1.02
C GLY A 77 -1.51 -1.28 -0.48
N GLY A 78 -0.21 -1.51 -0.31
CA GLY A 78 0.72 -0.55 0.27
C GLY A 78 1.02 0.66 -0.62
N ALA A 79 1.27 1.79 0.03
CA ALA A 79 1.87 2.96 -0.61
C ALA A 79 2.90 3.58 0.33
N LEU A 80 3.96 4.16 -0.25
CA LEU A 80 4.90 5.01 0.46
C LEU A 80 4.54 6.47 0.15
N VAL A 81 4.39 7.27 1.21
CA VAL A 81 4.15 8.70 1.11
C VAL A 81 5.43 9.41 1.51
N ALA A 82 6.20 9.83 0.50
CA ALA A 82 7.38 10.66 0.69
C ALA A 82 6.92 12.09 0.96
N CYS A 83 7.04 12.51 2.22
CA CYS A 83 6.62 13.83 2.67
C CYS A 83 7.30 14.18 4.00
N ALA A 84 7.89 15.37 4.10
CA ALA A 84 8.43 15.91 5.35
C ALA A 84 7.48 16.95 6.01
N ASP A 85 6.39 17.30 5.34
CA ASP A 85 5.45 18.31 5.79
C ASP A 85 4.47 17.73 6.82
N ALA A 86 4.73 18.00 8.10
CA ALA A 86 3.92 17.50 9.20
C ALA A 86 2.44 17.92 9.11
N ALA A 87 2.12 19.08 8.54
CA ALA A 87 0.75 19.54 8.41
C ALA A 87 -0.01 18.73 7.35
N LEU A 88 0.61 18.42 6.21
CA LEU A 88 0.00 17.56 5.20
C LEU A 88 -0.17 16.12 5.70
N ILE A 89 0.82 15.59 6.43
CA ILE A 89 0.74 14.26 7.05
C ILE A 89 -0.42 14.20 8.05
N ALA A 90 -0.62 15.25 8.85
CA ALA A 90 -1.74 15.32 9.80
C ALA A 90 -3.09 15.27 9.06
N LEU A 91 -3.25 15.98 7.94
CA LEU A 91 -4.48 15.93 7.14
C LEU A 91 -4.81 14.51 6.66
N VAL A 92 -3.80 13.72 6.26
CA VAL A 92 -4.00 12.30 5.90
C VAL A 92 -4.46 11.50 7.11
N ARG A 93 -3.76 11.62 8.24
CA ARG A 93 -4.08 10.88 9.48
C ARG A 93 -5.45 11.21 10.05
N GLU A 94 -5.93 12.44 9.82
CA GLU A 94 -7.23 12.94 10.29
C GLU A 94 -8.37 12.79 9.27
N PHE A 95 -8.08 12.17 8.12
CA PHE A 95 -9.04 11.90 7.06
C PHE A 95 -9.64 13.18 6.47
N ARG A 96 -8.84 14.25 6.36
CA ARG A 96 -9.25 15.58 5.86
C ARG A 96 -9.01 15.69 4.35
N TRP A 97 -9.69 14.85 3.58
CA TRP A 97 -9.37 14.62 2.16
C TRP A 97 -9.54 15.83 1.25
N LYS A 98 -10.64 16.58 1.38
CA LYS A 98 -10.85 17.82 0.61
C LYS A 98 -9.83 18.90 0.99
N ALA A 99 -9.56 19.07 2.27
CA ALA A 99 -8.51 19.99 2.71
C ALA A 99 -7.13 19.60 2.15
N LEU A 100 -6.80 18.31 2.15
CA LEU A 100 -5.54 17.81 1.62
C LEU A 100 -5.43 17.99 0.10
N PHE A 101 -6.34 17.39 -0.66
CA PHE A 101 -6.19 17.24 -2.11
C PHE A 101 -6.76 18.41 -2.92
N TRP A 102 -7.68 19.19 -2.36
CA TRP A 102 -8.27 20.35 -3.01
C TRP A 102 -7.70 21.66 -2.47
N GLU A 103 -7.85 21.93 -1.17
CA GLU A 103 -7.46 23.23 -0.58
C GLU A 103 -5.93 23.39 -0.52
N GLN A 104 -5.18 22.32 -0.21
CA GLN A 104 -3.72 22.31 -0.16
C GLN A 104 -3.09 21.73 -1.44
N ARG A 105 -3.83 21.67 -2.55
CA ARG A 105 -3.43 20.99 -3.80
C ARG A 105 -2.03 21.32 -4.28
N GLN A 106 -1.68 22.60 -4.36
CA GLN A 106 -0.38 23.04 -4.83
C GLN A 106 0.74 22.55 -3.90
N ARG A 107 0.53 22.65 -2.59
CA ARG A 107 1.47 22.19 -1.58
C ARG A 107 1.64 20.67 -1.60
N VAL A 108 0.57 19.91 -1.86
CA VAL A 108 0.65 18.46 -2.10
C VAL A 108 1.51 18.15 -3.33
N LEU A 109 1.26 18.84 -4.45
CA LEU A 109 2.05 18.68 -5.68
C LEU A 109 3.52 19.06 -5.52
N GLU A 110 3.86 19.95 -4.58
CA GLU A 110 5.24 20.34 -4.31
C GLU A 110 5.94 19.42 -3.31
N ALA A 111 5.26 19.06 -2.21
CA ALA A 111 5.89 18.48 -1.02
C ALA A 111 5.53 17.00 -0.74
N MET A 112 4.64 16.40 -1.53
CA MET A 112 4.15 15.04 -1.28
C MET A 112 4.24 14.17 -2.55
N ARG A 113 4.84 12.98 -2.41
CA ARG A 113 4.94 12.00 -3.49
C ARG A 113 4.37 10.66 -3.05
N PHE A 114 3.49 10.09 -3.86
CA PHE A 114 2.93 8.76 -3.63
C PHE A 114 3.65 7.75 -4.50
N VAL A 115 4.17 6.70 -3.85
CA VAL A 115 4.81 5.58 -4.51
C VAL A 115 4.02 4.32 -4.13
N VAL A 116 3.22 3.81 -5.06
CA VAL A 116 2.36 2.64 -4.81
C VAL A 116 3.18 1.38 -5.00
N LEU A 117 3.33 0.59 -3.93
CA LEU A 117 3.96 -0.73 -3.97
C LEU A 117 2.92 -1.87 -3.96
N GLY A 118 1.67 -1.54 -3.64
CA GLY A 118 0.55 -2.48 -3.61
C GLY A 118 0.19 -2.95 -5.02
N HIS A 119 0.63 -4.16 -5.39
CA HIS A 119 0.44 -4.70 -6.73
C HIS A 119 -1.03 -4.94 -7.08
N ALA A 120 -1.86 -5.33 -6.10
CA ALA A 120 -3.30 -5.46 -6.29
C ALA A 120 -3.97 -4.08 -6.49
N THR A 121 -3.52 -3.04 -5.78
CA THR A 121 -4.01 -1.68 -6.03
C THR A 121 -3.63 -1.17 -7.42
N LEU A 122 -2.42 -1.47 -7.91
CA LEU A 122 -2.00 -1.11 -9.27
C LEU A 122 -2.88 -1.80 -10.33
N GLU A 123 -3.21 -3.08 -10.13
CA GLU A 123 -4.18 -3.79 -10.98
C GLU A 123 -5.56 -3.13 -10.93
N GLN A 124 -6.06 -2.82 -9.73
CA GLN A 124 -7.35 -2.15 -9.55
C GLN A 124 -7.38 -0.75 -10.18
N ALA A 125 -6.24 -0.08 -10.31
CA ALA A 125 -6.13 1.22 -10.97
C ALA A 125 -6.30 1.17 -12.49
N LEU A 126 -6.29 -0.02 -13.11
CA LEU A 126 -6.66 -0.18 -14.52
C LEU A 126 -8.15 0.11 -14.78
N ALA A 127 -8.99 -0.04 -13.75
CA ALA A 127 -10.41 0.31 -13.78
C ALA A 127 -10.81 1.02 -12.47
N PRO A 128 -10.47 2.30 -12.30
CA PRO A 128 -10.70 3.05 -11.07
C PRO A 128 -12.17 3.04 -10.66
N ARG A 129 -12.42 2.75 -9.37
CA ARG A 129 -13.76 2.71 -8.78
C ARG A 129 -13.71 3.16 -7.31
N PRO A 130 -14.84 3.63 -6.75
CA PRO A 130 -14.91 3.97 -5.34
C PRO A 130 -14.52 2.79 -4.43
N GLY A 131 -13.90 3.09 -3.29
CA GLY A 131 -13.51 2.11 -2.28
C GLY A 131 -12.10 1.53 -2.39
N ILE A 132 -11.36 1.83 -3.47
CA ILE A 132 -9.93 1.51 -3.56
C ILE A 132 -9.17 2.48 -2.66
N THR A 133 -8.42 1.94 -1.70
CA THR A 133 -7.70 2.74 -0.69
C THR A 133 -6.41 2.03 -0.34
N CYS A 134 -5.29 2.73 -0.55
CA CYS A 134 -3.98 2.23 -0.15
C CYS A 134 -3.81 2.27 1.37
N LYS A 135 -2.78 1.57 1.84
CA LYS A 135 -2.28 1.62 3.21
C LYS A 135 -0.89 2.23 3.21
N ALA A 136 -0.82 3.46 3.68
CA ALA A 136 0.32 4.33 3.57
C ALA A 136 1.29 4.18 4.74
N LEU A 137 2.57 4.05 4.38
CA LEU A 137 3.73 4.31 5.24
C LEU A 137 4.31 5.68 4.86
N PHE A 138 4.53 6.56 5.83
CA PHE A 138 5.21 7.83 5.60
C PHE A 138 6.72 7.62 5.66
N ILE A 139 7.44 8.18 4.69
CA ILE A 139 8.89 8.07 4.57
C ILE A 139 9.53 9.44 4.35
N ASP A 140 10.81 9.56 4.65
CA ASP A 140 11.60 10.74 4.34
C ASP A 140 11.80 10.86 2.82
N PRO A 141 11.40 11.98 2.18
CA PRO A 141 11.53 12.16 0.73
C PRO A 141 12.99 12.23 0.25
N ALA A 142 13.96 12.51 1.13
CA ALA A 142 15.38 12.61 0.77
C ALA A 142 16.11 11.25 0.78
N ARG A 143 15.44 10.18 1.19
CA ARG A 143 16.04 8.86 1.41
C ARG A 143 15.41 7.81 0.50
N ASP A 144 16.17 6.75 0.24
CA ASP A 144 15.70 5.64 -0.59
C ASP A 144 14.44 4.99 -0.02
N ALA A 145 13.40 4.91 -0.86
CA ALA A 145 12.07 4.47 -0.43
C ALA A 145 12.03 2.98 -0.08
N ASP A 146 12.70 2.14 -0.88
CA ASP A 146 12.76 0.70 -0.66
C ASP A 146 13.54 0.35 0.62
N ALA A 147 14.69 1.01 0.85
CA ALA A 147 15.46 0.85 2.07
C ALA A 147 14.67 1.22 3.33
N GLN A 148 13.93 2.33 3.28
CA GLN A 148 13.13 2.81 4.42
C GLN A 148 11.98 1.85 4.73
N ALA A 149 11.26 1.39 3.72
CA ALA A 149 10.17 0.44 3.91
C ALA A 149 10.67 -0.91 4.45
N ALA A 150 11.80 -1.42 3.93
CA ALA A 150 12.45 -2.61 4.48
C ALA A 150 12.89 -2.44 5.94
N ALA A 151 13.51 -1.31 6.29
CA ALA A 151 13.93 -1.01 7.67
C ALA A 151 12.72 -0.82 8.63
N TRP A 152 11.62 -0.26 8.15
CA TRP A 152 10.38 -0.18 8.91
C TRP A 152 9.82 -1.57 9.24
N LEU A 153 9.83 -2.49 8.27
CA LEU A 153 9.42 -3.89 8.48
C LEU A 153 10.29 -4.61 9.53
N GLU A 154 11.57 -4.28 9.61
CA GLU A 154 12.51 -4.83 10.61
C GLU A 154 12.27 -4.32 12.02
N SER A 155 11.72 -3.11 12.14
CA SER A 155 11.47 -2.44 13.41
C SER A 155 10.02 -2.56 13.88
N LEU A 156 9.23 -3.44 13.26
CA LEU A 156 7.85 -3.68 13.65
C LEU A 156 7.78 -4.16 15.12
N PRO A 157 6.92 -3.54 15.95
CA PRO A 157 6.74 -3.98 17.33
C PRO A 157 6.03 -5.34 17.39
N ALA A 158 6.19 -6.03 18.52
CA ALA A 158 5.38 -7.21 18.81
C ALA A 158 3.88 -6.87 18.74
N GLY A 159 3.10 -7.71 18.05
CA GLY A 159 1.67 -7.47 17.84
C GLY A 159 1.33 -6.43 16.75
N ALA A 160 2.30 -6.04 15.92
CA ALA A 160 2.10 -5.20 14.76
C ALA A 160 0.88 -5.65 13.92
N SER A 161 0.14 -4.67 13.41
CA SER A 161 -1.13 -4.90 12.73
C SER A 161 -1.39 -3.83 11.69
N PRO A 162 -2.34 -4.05 10.75
CA PRO A 162 -2.64 -3.10 9.67
C PRO A 162 -2.98 -1.66 10.15
N GLN A 163 -3.33 -1.48 11.42
CA GLN A 163 -3.60 -0.17 12.04
C GLN A 163 -2.39 0.76 12.07
N LEU A 164 -1.16 0.23 11.90
CA LEU A 164 0.06 1.05 11.79
C LEU A 164 0.13 1.83 10.47
N LEU A 165 -0.65 1.43 9.46
CA LEU A 165 -0.67 2.05 8.14
C LEU A 165 -1.88 2.99 8.02
N ALA A 166 -1.64 4.21 7.56
CA ALA A 166 -2.71 5.18 7.36
C ALA A 166 -3.51 4.82 6.09
N PRO A 167 -4.86 4.86 6.11
CA PRO A 167 -5.61 4.73 4.87
C PRO A 167 -5.32 5.92 3.95
N LEU A 168 -5.19 5.66 2.65
CA LEU A 168 -4.91 6.67 1.64
C LEU A 168 -5.79 6.47 0.40
N PRO A 169 -6.81 7.30 0.18
CA PRO A 169 -7.63 7.23 -1.04
C PRO A 169 -6.81 7.79 -2.20
N VAL A 170 -6.06 6.90 -2.84
CA VAL A 170 -4.97 7.28 -3.75
C VAL A 170 -5.50 8.04 -4.98
N PHE A 171 -6.73 7.77 -5.42
CA PHE A 171 -7.48 8.52 -6.46
C PHE A 171 -7.81 9.98 -6.13
N GLY A 172 -7.57 10.42 -4.90
CA GLY A 172 -7.60 11.84 -4.56
C GLY A 172 -6.34 12.59 -4.96
N TYR A 173 -5.24 11.91 -5.30
CA TYR A 173 -4.01 12.61 -5.66
C TYR A 173 -4.24 13.50 -6.91
N PRO A 174 -3.83 14.79 -6.87
CA PRO A 174 -4.00 15.72 -7.97
C PRO A 174 -3.48 15.18 -9.32
N GLY A 175 -4.31 15.26 -10.36
CA GLY A 175 -3.97 14.84 -11.72
C GLY A 175 -4.11 13.34 -12.00
N TRP A 176 -4.58 12.53 -11.05
CA TRP A 176 -4.67 11.09 -11.21
C TRP A 176 -5.99 10.62 -11.83
N LEU A 177 -7.12 11.22 -11.44
CA LEU A 177 -8.41 11.08 -12.13
C LEU A 177 -8.84 12.42 -12.72
N PRO A 178 -9.49 12.44 -13.91
CA PRO A 178 -10.02 13.67 -14.49
C PRO A 178 -11.01 14.41 -13.58
N ASP A 179 -11.79 13.68 -12.80
CA ASP A 179 -12.75 14.25 -11.85
C ASP A 179 -12.08 15.05 -10.73
N GLY A 180 -10.80 14.78 -10.45
CA GLY A 180 -9.99 15.45 -9.43
C GLY A 180 -9.73 16.93 -9.70
N GLU A 181 -10.15 17.46 -10.84
CA GLU A 181 -10.14 18.90 -11.16
C GLU A 181 -11.40 19.64 -10.65
N ARG A 182 -12.37 18.92 -10.08
CA ARG A 182 -13.60 19.49 -9.53
C ARG A 182 -13.62 19.38 -8.01
N GLY A 183 -13.81 20.49 -7.30
CA GLY A 183 -13.86 20.48 -5.83
C GLY A 183 -14.93 19.55 -5.24
N GLU A 184 -16.05 19.37 -5.96
CA GLU A 184 -17.17 18.49 -5.59
C GLU A 184 -16.78 17.00 -5.59
N PHE A 185 -15.78 16.59 -6.37
CA PHE A 185 -15.29 15.21 -6.37
C PHE A 185 -14.82 14.79 -4.98
N TYR A 186 -14.19 15.71 -4.24
CA TYR A 186 -13.66 15.46 -2.91
C TYR A 186 -14.75 15.43 -1.81
N ASP A 187 -16.00 15.73 -2.15
CA ASP A 187 -17.16 15.56 -1.26
C ASP A 187 -17.78 14.14 -1.38
N ASP A 188 -17.35 13.34 -2.37
CA ASP A 188 -17.87 11.99 -2.58
C ASP A 188 -17.33 11.02 -1.51
N ALA A 189 -18.15 10.75 -0.49
CA ALA A 189 -17.82 9.83 0.61
C ALA A 189 -17.58 8.38 0.16
N ARG A 190 -17.95 7.98 -1.07
CA ARG A 190 -17.63 6.65 -1.62
C ARG A 190 -16.14 6.52 -1.90
N PHE A 191 -15.49 7.61 -2.32
CA PHE A 191 -14.05 7.71 -2.49
C PHE A 191 -13.36 8.18 -1.20
N PHE A 192 -13.91 9.20 -0.56
CA PHE A 192 -13.26 9.97 0.51
C PHE A 192 -13.94 9.75 1.87
N ARG A 193 -13.90 8.51 2.35
CA ARG A 193 -14.52 8.15 3.63
C ARG A 193 -13.86 8.90 4.79
N LEU A 194 -14.67 9.54 5.62
CA LEU A 194 -14.22 10.13 6.89
C LEU A 194 -13.92 9.02 7.92
N SER A 195 -13.17 9.35 8.96
CA SER A 195 -12.96 8.42 10.07
C SER A 195 -14.30 8.00 10.70
N ALA A 196 -14.39 6.76 11.20
CA ALA A 196 -15.64 6.19 11.73
C ALA A 196 -16.29 7.07 12.82
N GLY A 197 -15.50 7.80 13.62
CA GLY A 197 -16.00 8.73 14.63
C GLY A 197 -16.58 10.05 14.08
N LYS A 198 -16.29 10.42 12.82
CA LYS A 198 -16.83 11.61 12.17
C LYS A 198 -18.06 11.31 11.29
N GLN A 199 -18.21 10.07 10.80
CA GLN A 199 -19.39 9.65 10.03
C GLN A 199 -20.68 9.73 10.85
N ALA A 200 -20.62 9.46 12.16
CA ALA A 200 -21.78 9.50 13.06
C ALA A 200 -22.25 10.93 13.43
N ARG A 201 -21.53 12.00 13.04
CA ARG A 201 -21.88 13.40 13.36
C ARG A 201 -22.54 14.16 12.20
N HIS A 202 -22.64 13.54 11.03
CA HIS A 202 -23.19 14.14 9.81
C HIS A 202 -24.34 13.30 9.20
N ALA A 203 -24.84 12.32 9.94
CA ALA A 203 -26.08 11.59 9.66
C ALA A 203 -27.15 12.04 10.66
#